data_AF-A0A292S5L1-F1
#
_entry.id   AF-A0A292S5L1-F1
#
_cell.length_a   1.000
_cell.length_b   1.000
_cell.length_c   1.000
_cell.angle_alpha   90.00
_cell.angle_beta   90.00
_cell.angle_gamma   90.00
#
_symmetry.space_group_name_H-M   'P 1'
#
loop_
_entity.id
_entity.type
_entity.pdbx_description
1 polymer ?
#
loop_
_entity_poly.entity_id
_entity_poly.type
_entity_poly.pdbx_seq_one_letter_code
_entity_poly.pdbx_strand_id
1 'polypeptide(L)'
;MKKVLLFSALFLLSTLMVFAYETIIIKFPDRENWVKAYYKKVGLEAILQYVPAGQGSNNWTKSVVVHSYNQSTFPISVFLTNSTAKLLKTNPTANYKTLRLTDNDAIVGRCTKNYGKTQAQCEFFRVTRGYEGIVTIHYMNKDKDDFMENYNQWYNIIKRAKLYNSYYRDERMLDKAEYFEL
;
A
#
# COMPACT_ATOMS: atom_id res chain seq x y z
N MET A 1 54.76 -5.40 -12.25
CA MET A 1 53.41 -4.89 -12.58
C MET A 1 52.28 -5.94 -12.45
N LYS A 2 52.39 -6.99 -11.61
CA LYS A 2 51.30 -7.98 -11.41
C LYS A 2 50.47 -7.77 -10.13
N LYS A 3 50.99 -7.02 -9.14
CA LYS A 3 50.30 -6.82 -7.84
C LYS A 3 49.26 -5.69 -7.85
N VAL A 4 49.38 -4.72 -8.76
CA VAL A 4 48.45 -3.56 -8.86
C VAL A 4 47.12 -3.95 -9.51
N LEU A 5 47.14 -4.94 -10.41
CA LEU A 5 45.93 -5.48 -11.06
C LEU A 5 45.05 -6.31 -10.12
N LEU A 6 45.64 -6.95 -9.10
CA LEU A 6 44.87 -7.76 -8.14
C LEU A 6 44.02 -6.88 -7.20
N PHE A 7 44.55 -5.72 -6.79
CA PHE A 7 43.83 -4.77 -5.92
C PHE A 7 42.68 -4.06 -6.65
N SER A 8 42.83 -3.79 -7.96
CA SER A 8 41.77 -3.20 -8.77
C SER A 8 40.66 -4.19 -9.11
N ALA A 9 40.99 -5.48 -9.28
CA ALA A 9 39.98 -6.54 -9.44
C ALA A 9 39.18 -6.80 -8.15
N LEU A 10 39.80 -6.69 -6.97
CA LEU A 10 39.08 -6.80 -5.69
C LEU A 10 38.11 -5.64 -5.42
N PHE A 11 38.40 -4.43 -5.89
CA PHE A 11 37.52 -3.26 -5.74
C PHE A 11 36.30 -3.30 -6.67
N LEU A 12 36.40 -3.99 -7.82
CA LEU A 12 35.29 -4.22 -8.74
C LEU A 12 34.33 -5.34 -8.27
N LEU A 13 34.77 -6.21 -7.36
CA LEU A 13 33.93 -7.28 -6.79
C LEU A 13 33.17 -6.87 -5.53
N SER A 14 33.42 -5.68 -4.96
CA SER A 14 32.70 -5.20 -3.77
C SER A 14 31.42 -4.41 -4.08
N THR A 15 31.10 -4.15 -5.35
CA THR A 15 29.76 -3.67 -5.72
C THR A 15 28.82 -4.85 -5.86
N LEU A 16 28.60 -5.59 -4.76
CA LEU A 16 27.38 -6.36 -4.63
C LEU A 16 26.24 -5.36 -4.87
N MET A 17 25.47 -5.56 -5.94
CA MET A 17 24.21 -4.83 -6.11
C MET A 17 23.33 -5.22 -4.93
N VAL A 18 23.39 -4.42 -3.86
CA VAL A 18 22.46 -4.52 -2.76
C VAL A 18 21.15 -3.99 -3.31
N PHE A 19 20.24 -4.90 -3.66
CA PHE A 19 18.90 -4.55 -4.08
C PHE A 19 18.22 -3.83 -2.92
N ALA A 20 17.99 -2.54 -3.07
CA ALA A 20 17.22 -1.76 -2.12
C ALA A 20 15.75 -2.13 -2.31
N TYR A 21 15.07 -2.52 -1.23
CA TYR A 21 13.67 -2.95 -1.30
C TYR A 21 12.77 -1.82 -0.81
N GLU A 22 11.74 -1.49 -1.60
CA GLU A 22 10.70 -0.57 -1.15
C GLU A 22 9.85 -1.25 -0.08
N THR A 23 9.73 -0.60 1.09
CA THR A 23 8.97 -1.09 2.24
C THR A 23 7.88 -0.09 2.58
N ILE A 24 6.67 -0.59 2.86
CA ILE A 24 5.59 0.25 3.41
C ILE A 24 5.50 0.08 4.92
N ILE A 25 5.32 1.19 5.64
CA ILE A 25 5.01 1.22 7.06
C ILE A 25 3.61 1.77 7.25
N ILE A 26 2.74 0.98 7.89
CA ILE A 26 1.40 1.36 8.31
C ILE A 26 1.33 1.22 9.84
N LYS A 27 1.00 2.30 10.54
CA LYS A 27 0.78 2.28 12.00
C LYS A 27 -0.71 2.06 12.25
N PHE A 28 -1.09 0.82 12.55
CA PHE A 28 -2.46 0.43 12.87
C PHE A 28 -2.90 0.98 14.24
N PRO A 29 -4.22 1.04 14.52
CA PRO A 29 -4.72 1.44 15.84
C PRO A 29 -4.28 0.46 16.94
N ASP A 30 -3.79 0.97 18.08
CA ASP A 30 -3.18 0.16 19.16
C ASP A 30 -4.11 -0.90 19.79
N ARG A 31 -5.44 -0.71 19.69
CA ARG A 31 -6.45 -1.59 20.33
C ARG A 31 -6.94 -2.71 19.42
N GLU A 32 -6.59 -2.69 18.15
CA GLU A 32 -6.93 -3.74 17.19
C GLU A 32 -5.65 -4.46 16.77
N ASN A 33 -5.60 -5.78 16.94
CA ASN A 33 -4.49 -6.55 16.42
C ASN A 33 -4.71 -6.80 14.92
N TRP A 34 -3.84 -6.26 14.07
CA TRP A 34 -3.87 -6.45 12.63
C TRP A 34 -2.82 -7.49 12.24
N VAL A 35 -3.18 -8.42 11.35
CA VAL A 35 -2.31 -9.50 10.91
C VAL A 35 -2.32 -9.61 9.39
N LYS A 36 -1.18 -10.02 8.82
CA LYS A 36 -1.09 -10.31 7.39
C LYS A 36 -1.95 -11.52 7.02
N ALA A 37 -2.96 -11.31 6.19
CA ALA A 37 -3.83 -12.36 5.67
C ALA A 37 -3.37 -12.92 4.31
N TYR A 38 -2.70 -12.10 3.51
CA TYR A 38 -2.28 -12.49 2.17
C TYR A 38 -1.08 -11.68 1.70
N TYR A 39 -0.19 -12.33 0.95
CA TYR A 39 0.89 -11.69 0.22
C TYR A 39 1.17 -12.48 -1.07
N LYS A 40 1.30 -11.77 -2.19
CA LYS A 40 1.71 -12.37 -3.46
C LYS A 40 2.43 -11.34 -4.32
N LYS A 41 3.57 -11.74 -4.88
CA LYS A 41 4.33 -10.99 -5.89
C LYS A 41 4.31 -11.74 -7.21
N VAL A 42 3.97 -11.06 -8.30
CA VAL A 42 3.94 -11.61 -9.67
C VAL A 42 4.53 -10.57 -10.61
N GLY A 43 5.70 -10.85 -11.16
CA GLY A 43 6.39 -9.92 -12.05
C GLY A 43 6.66 -8.58 -11.36
N LEU A 44 6.15 -7.50 -11.96
CA LEU A 44 6.30 -6.12 -11.47
C LEU A 44 5.21 -5.70 -10.47
N GLU A 45 4.34 -6.62 -10.06
CA GLU A 45 3.25 -6.31 -9.12
C GLU A 45 3.36 -7.11 -7.83
N ALA A 46 3.05 -6.45 -6.71
CA ALA A 46 2.92 -7.09 -5.41
C ALA A 46 1.64 -6.64 -4.71
N ILE A 47 0.97 -7.59 -4.06
CA ILE A 47 -0.23 -7.34 -3.26
C ILE A 47 0.00 -7.88 -1.85
N LEU A 48 -0.32 -7.04 -0.87
CA LEU A 48 -0.28 -7.35 0.56
C LEU A 48 -1.64 -7.00 1.17
N GLN A 49 -2.18 -7.88 2.01
CA GLN A 49 -3.42 -7.64 2.73
C GLN A 49 -3.25 -7.88 4.22
N TYR A 50 -3.76 -6.95 5.02
CA TYR A 50 -3.96 -7.10 6.45
C TYR A 50 -5.43 -7.10 6.80
N VAL A 51 -5.76 -7.84 7.84
CA VAL A 51 -7.10 -7.92 8.42
C VAL A 51 -6.99 -7.97 9.95
N PRO A 52 -8.05 -7.65 10.70
CA PRO A 52 -8.08 -7.90 12.13
C PRO A 52 -7.83 -9.38 12.47
N ALA A 53 -7.14 -9.64 13.58
CA ALA A 53 -6.83 -10.99 14.03
C ALA A 53 -8.09 -11.88 14.14
N GLY A 54 -7.97 -13.14 13.70
CA GLY A 54 -9.09 -14.08 13.61
C GLY A 54 -9.89 -14.01 12.30
N GLN A 55 -9.57 -13.06 11.41
CA GLN A 55 -10.17 -12.95 10.07
C GLN A 55 -9.23 -13.49 8.99
N GLY A 56 -9.77 -13.74 7.79
CA GLY A 56 -9.02 -14.25 6.65
C GLY A 56 -9.15 -13.37 5.40
N SER A 57 -8.30 -13.62 4.40
CA SER A 57 -8.25 -12.82 3.16
C SER A 57 -9.60 -12.70 2.43
N ASN A 58 -10.41 -13.77 2.49
CA ASN A 58 -11.75 -13.81 1.87
C ASN A 58 -12.91 -13.59 2.86
N ASN A 59 -12.62 -13.54 4.18
CA ASN A 59 -13.63 -13.38 5.21
C ASN A 59 -13.14 -12.35 6.24
N TRP A 60 -13.41 -11.09 5.94
CA TRP A 60 -13.02 -9.93 6.75
C TRP A 60 -14.15 -8.91 6.85
N THR A 61 -14.11 -8.12 7.93
CA THR A 61 -14.97 -6.95 8.17
C THR A 61 -14.25 -5.64 7.87
N LYS A 62 -12.96 -5.57 8.21
CA LYS A 62 -12.04 -4.49 7.86
C LYS A 62 -10.83 -5.06 7.15
N SER A 63 -10.24 -4.33 6.21
CA SER A 63 -9.08 -4.79 5.45
C SER A 63 -8.22 -3.61 5.01
N VAL A 64 -6.90 -3.76 5.10
CA VAL A 64 -5.95 -2.86 4.45
C VAL A 64 -5.23 -3.63 3.36
N VAL A 65 -5.41 -3.20 2.10
CA VAL A 65 -4.75 -3.79 0.95
C VAL A 65 -3.76 -2.79 0.37
N VAL A 66 -2.53 -3.24 0.18
CA VAL A 66 -1.46 -2.50 -0.49
C VAL A 66 -1.18 -3.19 -1.81
N HIS A 67 -1.17 -2.44 -2.90
CA HIS A 67 -0.76 -2.94 -4.22
C HIS A 67 0.39 -2.07 -4.74
N SER A 68 1.54 -2.67 -4.99
CA SER A 68 2.66 -2.02 -5.68
C SER A 68 2.65 -2.37 -7.17
N TYR A 69 2.81 -1.35 -7.99
CA TYR A 69 2.95 -1.41 -9.45
C TYR A 69 4.34 -0.88 -9.80
N ASN A 70 5.33 -1.76 -9.77
CA ASN A 70 6.72 -1.43 -10.07
C ASN A 70 6.84 -0.95 -11.53
N GLN A 71 7.69 0.06 -11.75
CA GLN A 71 7.95 0.74 -13.02
C GLN A 71 6.77 1.50 -13.62
N SER A 72 5.65 1.62 -12.90
CA SER A 72 4.51 2.41 -13.36
C SER A 72 4.84 3.91 -13.37
N THR A 73 4.77 4.51 -14.56
CA THR A 73 5.05 5.94 -14.79
C THR A 73 3.78 6.79 -14.94
N PHE A 74 2.59 6.21 -14.78
CA PHE A 74 1.34 6.96 -14.93
C PHE A 74 1.29 8.17 -13.99
N PRO A 75 0.75 9.32 -14.43
CA PRO A 75 0.41 10.40 -13.52
C PRO A 75 -0.59 9.91 -12.46
N ILE A 76 -0.43 10.34 -11.20
CA ILE A 76 -1.26 9.87 -10.08
C ILE A 76 -2.75 10.16 -10.32
N SER A 77 -3.08 11.31 -10.89
CA SER A 77 -4.45 11.70 -11.25
C SER A 77 -5.07 10.77 -12.29
N VAL A 78 -4.28 10.34 -13.28
CA VAL A 78 -4.71 9.39 -14.33
C VAL A 78 -4.93 8.00 -13.73
N PHE A 79 -3.99 7.54 -12.90
CA PHE A 79 -4.11 6.24 -12.24
C PHE A 79 -5.35 6.17 -11.33
N LEU A 80 -5.57 7.22 -10.53
CA LEU A 80 -6.74 7.35 -9.66
C LEU A 80 -8.05 7.33 -10.46
N THR A 81 -8.12 8.12 -11.55
CA THR A 81 -9.30 8.20 -12.43
C THR A 81 -9.60 6.85 -13.07
N ASN A 82 -8.61 6.18 -13.64
CA ASN A 82 -8.77 4.87 -14.27
C ASN A 82 -9.24 3.80 -13.26
N SER A 83 -8.61 3.78 -12.08
CA SER A 83 -8.98 2.85 -11.01
C SER A 83 -10.42 3.06 -10.54
N THR A 84 -10.83 4.32 -10.41
CA THR A 84 -12.19 4.65 -9.95
C THR A 84 -13.24 4.43 -11.03
N ALA A 85 -12.94 4.72 -12.30
CA ALA A 85 -13.81 4.40 -13.42
C ALA A 85 -14.05 2.88 -13.53
N LYS A 86 -13.00 2.07 -13.33
CA LYS A 86 -13.14 0.60 -13.28
C LYS A 86 -14.08 0.16 -12.16
N LEU A 87 -13.96 0.75 -10.96
CA LEU A 87 -14.87 0.43 -9.87
C LEU A 87 -16.32 0.87 -10.16
N LEU A 88 -16.52 2.08 -10.70
CA LEU A 88 -17.86 2.58 -11.07
C LEU A 88 -18.55 1.67 -12.10
N LYS A 89 -17.79 1.08 -13.02
CA LYS A 89 -18.32 0.09 -13.97
C LYS A 89 -18.81 -1.19 -13.29
N THR A 90 -18.18 -1.59 -12.18
CA THR A 90 -18.55 -2.79 -11.41
C THR A 90 -19.62 -2.49 -10.35
N ASN A 91 -19.60 -1.31 -9.75
CA ASN A 91 -20.58 -0.83 -8.79
C ASN A 91 -20.86 0.67 -9.05
N PRO A 92 -21.95 1.01 -9.76
CA PRO A 92 -22.32 2.39 -10.09
C PRO A 92 -22.58 3.29 -8.87
N THR A 93 -22.71 2.71 -7.67
CA THR A 93 -22.89 3.48 -6.43
C THR A 93 -21.58 3.99 -5.84
N ALA A 94 -20.43 3.65 -6.44
CA ALA A 94 -19.09 3.96 -5.95
C ALA A 94 -18.62 5.41 -6.20
N ASN A 95 -19.54 6.37 -6.07
CA ASN A 95 -19.21 7.79 -6.07
C ASN A 95 -18.24 8.10 -4.93
N TYR A 96 -17.33 9.03 -5.16
CA TYR A 96 -16.24 9.33 -4.24
C TYR A 96 -16.06 10.84 -4.04
N LYS A 97 -15.44 11.18 -2.91
CA LYS A 97 -14.97 12.53 -2.61
C LYS A 97 -13.45 12.55 -2.65
N THR A 98 -12.88 13.49 -3.38
CA THR A 98 -11.44 13.75 -3.33
C THR A 98 -11.10 14.43 -2.01
N LEU A 99 -10.19 13.82 -1.25
CA LEU A 99 -9.70 14.32 0.04
C LEU A 99 -8.31 14.96 -0.09
N ARG A 100 -7.53 14.48 -1.05
CA ARG A 100 -6.20 15.01 -1.40
C ARG A 100 -5.91 14.72 -2.86
N LEU A 101 -5.30 15.67 -3.56
CA LEU A 101 -4.80 15.49 -4.91
C LEU A 101 -3.58 16.37 -5.12
N THR A 102 -2.46 15.73 -5.43
CA THR A 102 -1.17 16.33 -5.78
C THR A 102 -0.53 15.47 -6.87
N ASP A 103 0.55 15.94 -7.48
CA ASP A 103 1.23 15.21 -8.56
C ASP A 103 1.76 13.82 -8.12
N ASN A 104 2.09 13.67 -6.84
CA ASN A 104 2.70 12.46 -6.27
C ASN A 104 1.80 11.71 -5.29
N ASP A 105 0.61 12.23 -4.98
CA ASP A 105 -0.23 11.64 -3.94
C ASP A 105 -1.69 12.07 -4.09
N ALA A 106 -2.61 11.11 -4.05
CA ALA A 106 -4.05 11.34 -4.09
C ALA A 106 -4.77 10.40 -3.12
N ILE A 107 -5.81 10.91 -2.47
CA ILE A 107 -6.65 10.15 -1.56
C ILE A 107 -8.11 10.47 -1.87
N VAL A 108 -8.91 9.43 -2.02
CA VAL A 108 -10.37 9.54 -2.14
C VAL A 108 -11.04 8.76 -1.02
N GLY A 109 -12.19 9.24 -0.57
CA GLY A 109 -13.07 8.54 0.34
C GLY A 109 -14.40 8.22 -0.33
N ARG A 110 -14.96 7.04 -0.08
CA ARG A 110 -16.26 6.62 -0.62
C ARG A 110 -16.96 5.59 0.25
N CYS A 111 -18.27 5.48 0.07
CA CYS A 111 -19.07 4.37 0.58
C CYS A 111 -19.97 3.85 -0.54
N THR A 112 -19.93 2.55 -0.77
CA THR A 112 -20.74 1.87 -1.78
C THR A 112 -21.98 1.24 -1.15
N LYS A 113 -23.02 0.99 -1.95
CA LYS A 113 -24.16 0.16 -1.58
C LYS A 113 -23.98 -1.25 -2.15
N ASN A 114 -24.73 -2.21 -1.61
CA ASN A 114 -24.84 -3.54 -2.19
C ASN A 114 -25.24 -3.44 -3.66
N TYR A 115 -24.47 -4.04 -4.55
CA TYR A 115 -24.75 -4.04 -5.99
C TYR A 115 -24.25 -5.31 -6.65
N GLY A 116 -25.17 -6.07 -7.25
CA GLY A 116 -24.87 -7.40 -7.78
C GLY A 116 -24.32 -8.32 -6.68
N LYS A 117 -23.11 -8.86 -6.90
CA LYS A 117 -22.39 -9.71 -5.93
C LYS A 117 -21.44 -8.92 -5.01
N THR A 118 -21.37 -7.61 -5.17
CA THR A 118 -20.48 -6.74 -4.39
C THR A 118 -21.19 -6.27 -3.13
N GLN A 119 -20.65 -6.61 -1.97
CA GLN A 119 -21.14 -6.13 -0.68
C GLN A 119 -20.84 -4.63 -0.51
N ALA A 120 -21.72 -3.93 0.21
CA ALA A 120 -21.52 -2.57 0.63
C ALA A 120 -20.26 -2.46 1.49
N GLN A 121 -19.50 -1.40 1.27
CA GLN A 121 -18.31 -1.07 2.04
C GLN A 121 -17.94 0.40 1.86
N CYS A 122 -17.32 0.96 2.89
CA CYS A 122 -16.64 2.25 2.85
C CYS A 122 -15.14 2.06 2.67
N GLU A 123 -14.50 3.03 2.02
CA GLU A 123 -13.10 2.93 1.65
C GLU A 123 -12.39 4.29 1.66
N PHE A 124 -11.16 4.30 2.18
CA PHE A 124 -10.13 5.24 1.75
C PHE A 124 -9.23 4.57 0.73
N PHE A 125 -9.17 5.14 -0.47
CA PHE A 125 -8.29 4.71 -1.54
C PHE A 125 -7.24 5.78 -1.78
N ARG A 126 -5.99 5.44 -1.47
CA ARG A 126 -4.82 6.27 -1.70
C ARG A 126 -4.02 5.73 -2.87
N VAL A 127 -3.58 6.62 -3.74
CA VAL A 127 -2.60 6.36 -4.80
C VAL A 127 -1.42 7.27 -4.53
N THR A 128 -0.23 6.71 -4.40
CA THR A 128 0.97 7.47 -4.03
C THR A 128 2.17 7.03 -4.86
N ARG A 129 3.07 7.97 -5.13
CA ARG A 129 4.33 7.70 -5.83
C ARG A 129 5.29 6.99 -4.87
N GLY A 130 5.67 5.77 -5.24
CA GLY A 130 6.81 5.07 -4.65
C GLY A 130 8.12 5.42 -5.34
N TYR A 131 9.21 4.87 -4.84
CA TYR A 131 10.55 5.01 -5.41
C TYR A 131 10.65 4.35 -6.78
N GLU A 132 10.08 3.16 -6.94
CA GLU A 132 10.18 2.39 -8.19
C GLU A 132 8.91 2.45 -9.05
N GLY A 133 7.82 3.06 -8.56
CA GLY A 133 6.55 3.06 -9.30
C GLY A 133 5.41 3.71 -8.55
N ILE A 134 4.22 3.11 -8.64
CA ILE A 134 3.01 3.58 -7.95
C ILE A 134 2.62 2.54 -6.92
N VAL A 135 2.21 3.01 -5.74
CA VAL A 135 1.61 2.17 -4.70
C VAL A 135 0.20 2.65 -4.43
N THR A 136 -0.73 1.71 -4.33
CA THR A 136 -2.07 1.98 -3.81
C THR A 136 -2.25 1.40 -2.43
N ILE A 137 -3.04 2.10 -1.62
CA ILE A 137 -3.41 1.68 -0.27
C ILE A 137 -4.91 1.83 -0.14
N HIS A 138 -5.58 0.72 0.14
CA HIS A 138 -7.02 0.63 0.33
C HIS A 138 -7.29 0.29 1.78
N TYR A 139 -7.89 1.19 2.55
CA TYR A 139 -8.55 0.79 3.79
C TYR A 139 -10.03 0.62 3.50
N MET A 140 -10.54 -0.59 3.71
CA MET A 140 -11.93 -0.97 3.47
C MET A 140 -12.60 -1.42 4.76
N ASN A 141 -13.86 -1.03 4.93
CA ASN A 141 -14.68 -1.45 6.06
C ASN A 141 -16.11 -1.72 5.58
N LYS A 142 -16.62 -2.91 5.89
CA LYS A 142 -18.00 -3.32 5.53
C LYS A 142 -19.05 -2.72 6.45
N ASP A 143 -18.65 -2.26 7.63
CA ASP A 143 -19.50 -1.50 8.54
C ASP A 143 -19.32 0.00 8.29
N LYS A 144 -20.40 0.64 7.83
CA LYS A 144 -20.41 2.07 7.53
C LYS A 144 -20.34 2.90 8.81
N ASP A 145 -21.01 2.49 9.87
CA ASP A 145 -21.13 3.30 11.09
C ASP A 145 -19.78 3.30 11.82
N ASP A 146 -19.12 2.14 11.92
CA ASP A 146 -17.75 2.02 12.44
C ASP A 146 -16.74 2.82 11.59
N PHE A 147 -16.88 2.81 10.25
CA PHE A 147 -16.03 3.62 9.37
C PHE A 147 -16.19 5.12 9.64
N MET A 148 -17.42 5.59 9.85
CA MET A 148 -17.70 6.99 10.09
C MET A 148 -17.26 7.44 11.48
N GLU A 149 -17.44 6.61 12.50
CA GLU A 149 -16.94 6.85 13.86
C GLU A 149 -15.42 7.00 13.87
N ASN A 150 -14.70 6.15 13.13
CA ASN A 150 -13.24 6.14 13.09
C ASN A 150 -12.64 6.89 11.88
N TYR A 151 -13.44 7.71 11.18
CA TYR A 151 -13.09 8.32 9.90
C TYR A 151 -11.77 9.08 9.94
N ASN A 152 -11.60 9.96 10.93
CA ASN A 152 -10.41 10.80 11.05
C ASN A 152 -9.17 10.02 11.45
N GLN A 153 -9.32 8.97 12.28
CA GLN A 153 -8.20 8.11 12.66
C GLN A 153 -7.66 7.39 11.43
N TRP A 154 -8.55 6.70 10.69
CA TRP A 154 -8.16 5.96 9.49
C TRP A 154 -7.69 6.85 8.35
N TYR A 155 -8.31 8.01 8.13
CA TYR A 155 -7.83 8.98 7.16
C TYR A 155 -6.38 9.40 7.48
N ASN A 156 -6.07 9.68 8.75
CA ASN A 156 -4.73 10.04 9.17
C ASN A 156 -3.73 8.89 9.04
N ILE A 157 -4.11 7.65 9.37
CA ILE A 157 -3.28 6.46 9.18
C ILE A 157 -2.93 6.30 7.70
N ILE A 158 -3.93 6.31 6.82
CA ILE A 158 -3.73 6.13 5.38
C ILE A 158 -2.93 7.27 4.77
N LYS A 159 -3.19 8.52 5.18
CA LYS A 159 -2.41 9.69 4.76
C LYS A 159 -0.95 9.62 5.22
N ARG A 160 -0.68 9.07 6.41
CA ARG A 160 0.65 9.00 7.02
C ARG A 160 1.42 7.72 6.72
N ALA A 161 0.80 6.73 6.07
CA ALA A 161 1.52 5.55 5.60
C ALA A 161 2.69 5.99 4.71
N LYS A 162 3.90 5.53 5.03
CA LYS A 162 5.12 5.97 4.33
C LYS A 162 5.74 4.80 3.62
N LEU A 163 6.23 5.09 2.42
CA LEU A 163 7.11 4.22 1.65
C LEU A 163 8.54 4.59 1.99
N TYR A 164 9.34 3.60 2.32
CA TYR A 164 10.75 3.74 2.62
C TYR A 164 11.54 2.91 1.64
N ASN A 165 12.65 3.47 1.17
CA ASN A 165 13.67 2.71 0.48
C ASN A 165 14.80 2.46 1.47
N SER A 166 14.81 1.27 2.08
CA SER A 166 15.79 0.91 3.11
C SER A 166 16.88 0.03 2.49
N TYR A 167 18.11 0.54 2.47
CA TYR A 167 19.33 -0.22 2.18
C TYR A 167 19.82 -1.02 3.39
N TYR A 168 19.53 -0.54 4.61
CA TYR A 168 20.03 -1.12 5.86
C TYR A 168 18.89 -1.66 6.72
N ARG A 169 19.06 -2.92 7.11
CA ARG A 169 18.15 -3.77 7.88
C ARG A 169 17.88 -3.26 9.31
N ASP A 170 18.59 -2.24 9.78
CA ASP A 170 18.68 -1.89 11.21
C ASP A 170 17.59 -0.94 11.71
N GLU A 171 16.94 -0.16 10.83
CA GLU A 171 15.71 0.58 11.19
C GLU A 171 14.52 -0.35 11.47
N ARG A 172 14.66 -1.67 11.25
CA ARG A 172 13.65 -2.71 11.55
C ARG A 172 13.53 -3.05 13.04
N MET A 173 14.46 -2.59 13.89
CA MET A 173 14.58 -3.04 15.30
C MET A 173 14.01 -2.06 16.35
N LEU A 174 13.68 -0.81 15.98
CA LEU A 174 13.40 0.25 16.97
C LEU A 174 11.94 0.74 17.03
N ASP A 175 11.06 0.31 16.13
CA ASP A 175 9.64 0.65 16.21
C ASP A 175 8.80 -0.59 15.86
N LYS A 176 7.77 -0.90 16.66
CA LYS A 176 6.93 -2.11 16.56
C LYS A 176 5.99 -2.09 15.33
N ALA A 177 6.44 -1.59 14.19
CA ALA A 177 5.64 -1.61 12.97
C ALA A 177 5.85 -2.93 12.22
N GLU A 178 4.83 -3.42 11.54
CA GLU A 178 4.99 -4.56 10.62
C GLU A 178 5.54 -4.04 9.28
N TYR A 179 6.63 -4.65 8.79
CA TYR A 179 7.38 -4.21 7.61
C TYR A 179 7.32 -5.28 6.51
N PHE A 180 7.13 -4.88 5.25
CA PHE A 180 7.11 -5.82 4.11
C PHE A 180 7.79 -5.25 2.87
N GLU A 181 8.53 -6.12 2.20
CA GLU A 181 9.18 -5.89 0.91
C GLU A 181 8.11 -5.92 -0.20
N LEU A 182 7.97 -4.79 -0.90
CA LEU A 182 7.12 -4.64 -2.08
C LEU A 182 7.81 -5.20 -3.34
#